data_AF-W4RR82-F1
#
_entry.id   AF-W4RR82-F1
#
_cell.length_a   1.000
_cell.length_b   1.000
_cell.length_c   1.000
_cell.angle_alpha   90.00
_cell.angle_beta   90.00
_cell.angle_gamma   90.00
#
_symmetry.space_group_name_H-M   'P 1'
#
loop_
_entity.id
_entity.type
_entity.pdbx_description
1 polymer ?
#
loop_
_entity_poly.entity_id
_entity_poly.type
_entity_poly.pdbx_seq_one_letter_code
_entity_poly.pdbx_strand_id
1 'polypeptide(L)'
;MHYTFNLTNTFGLTSVLTKQQSLEESFVESSISDLSILPSGPVPPNPAELLSSVSMDTFLKQAMELFDHVVFDTPPVLAVADAQILANKCDGVILVVSSGKTEIEEAAKAKEI
;
A
#
# COMPACT_ATOMS: atom_id res chain seq x y z
N MET A 1 -4.52 8.17 0.36
CA MET A 1 -4.63 8.15 -1.12
C MET A 1 -5.99 8.49 -1.71
N HIS A 2 -7.11 7.85 -1.36
CA HIS A 2 -8.37 8.06 -2.09
C HIS A 2 -8.89 9.52 -2.09
N TYR A 3 -8.72 10.27 -0.99
CA TYR A 3 -9.02 11.71 -0.95
C TYR A 3 -8.14 12.53 -1.90
N THR A 4 -6.85 12.21 -2.00
CA THR A 4 -5.87 12.90 -2.86
C THR A 4 -6.28 12.86 -4.32
N PHE A 5 -6.87 11.74 -4.74
CA PHE A 5 -7.30 11.49 -6.12
C PHE A 5 -8.81 11.59 -6.32
N ASN A 6 -9.55 12.05 -5.30
CA ASN A 6 -11.02 12.18 -5.32
C ASN A 6 -11.75 10.89 -5.74
N LEU A 7 -11.35 9.75 -5.18
CA LEU A 7 -11.88 8.42 -5.50
C LEU A 7 -12.78 7.89 -4.39
N THR A 8 -13.77 7.07 -4.76
CA THR A 8 -14.54 6.27 -3.81
C THR A 8 -13.68 5.15 -3.22
N ASN A 9 -13.83 4.87 -1.93
CA ASN A 9 -13.07 3.84 -1.21
C ASN A 9 -13.93 2.64 -0.79
N THR A 10 -15.03 2.39 -1.50
CA THR A 10 -15.98 1.30 -1.19
C THR A 10 -15.37 -0.07 -1.46
N PHE A 11 -14.56 -0.17 -2.51
CA PHE A 11 -13.78 -1.33 -2.88
C PHE A 11 -12.32 -0.92 -3.08
N GLY A 12 -11.39 -1.86 -2.92
CA GLY A 12 -9.97 -1.61 -3.05
C GLY A 12 -9.13 -2.82 -2.67
N LEU A 13 -7.90 -2.59 -2.21
CA LEU A 13 -6.97 -3.66 -1.83
C LEU A 13 -7.62 -4.70 -0.90
N THR A 14 -8.31 -4.28 0.16
CA THR A 14 -8.99 -5.22 1.08
C THR A 14 -10.04 -6.07 0.36
N SER A 15 -10.79 -5.51 -0.57
CA SER A 15 -11.79 -6.24 -1.35
C SER A 15 -11.16 -7.29 -2.26
N VAL A 16 -10.02 -6.97 -2.89
CA VAL A 16 -9.25 -7.92 -3.70
C VAL A 16 -8.69 -9.04 -2.83
N LEU A 17 -8.03 -8.69 -1.71
CA LEU A 17 -7.40 -9.67 -0.83
C LEU A 17 -8.42 -10.60 -0.16
N THR A 18 -9.67 -10.15 0.01
CA THR A 18 -10.79 -10.95 0.53
C THR A 18 -11.64 -11.59 -0.58
N LYS A 19 -11.23 -11.47 -1.85
CA LYS A 19 -11.90 -12.05 -3.04
C LYS A 19 -13.34 -11.56 -3.26
N GLN A 20 -13.66 -10.36 -2.79
CA GLN A 20 -14.96 -9.72 -3.04
C GLN A 20 -15.01 -9.08 -4.43
N GLN A 21 -13.85 -8.75 -5.01
CA GLN A 21 -13.71 -8.15 -6.34
C GLN A 21 -12.41 -8.63 -6.99
N SER A 22 -12.40 -8.68 -8.33
CA SER A 22 -11.17 -9.00 -9.08
C SER A 22 -10.18 -7.83 -9.03
N LEU A 23 -8.91 -8.11 -9.31
CA LEU A 23 -7.85 -7.11 -9.31
C LEU A 23 -8.08 -6.07 -10.40
N GLU A 24 -8.38 -6.54 -11.61
CA GLU A 24 -8.54 -5.77 -12.83
C GLU A 24 -9.70 -4.77 -12.71
N GLU A 25 -10.78 -5.17 -12.06
CA GLU A 25 -11.94 -4.30 -11.82
C GLU A 25 -11.73 -3.32 -10.66
N SER A 26 -10.72 -3.53 -9.81
CA SER A 26 -10.49 -2.72 -8.61
C SER A 26 -9.57 -1.53 -8.84
N PHE A 27 -8.81 -1.51 -9.94
CA PHE A 27 -8.03 -0.35 -10.33
C PHE A 27 -8.92 0.75 -10.90
N VAL A 28 -8.63 1.99 -10.50
CA VAL A 28 -9.26 3.17 -11.04
C VAL A 28 -8.23 3.94 -11.85
N GLU A 29 -8.54 4.18 -13.13
CA GLU A 29 -7.72 5.05 -13.96
C GLU A 29 -7.75 6.48 -13.42
N SER A 30 -6.58 7.08 -13.31
CA SER A 30 -6.46 8.49 -12.90
C SER A 30 -6.55 9.41 -14.12
N SER A 31 -6.62 10.73 -13.88
CA SER A 31 -6.50 11.73 -14.96
C SER A 31 -5.08 11.85 -15.53
N ILE A 32 -4.11 11.13 -14.95
CA ILE A 32 -2.72 11.11 -15.36
C ILE A 32 -2.51 9.86 -16.21
N SER A 33 -1.93 10.04 -17.40
CA SER A 33 -1.57 8.93 -18.30
C SER A 33 -0.71 7.91 -17.58
N ASP A 34 -0.98 6.63 -17.83
CA ASP A 34 -0.19 5.50 -17.33
C ASP A 34 -0.14 5.38 -15.80
N LEU A 35 -1.09 6.03 -15.10
CA LEU A 35 -1.25 5.93 -13.66
C LEU A 35 -2.63 5.37 -13.30
N SER A 36 -2.61 4.17 -12.74
CA SER A 36 -3.77 3.52 -12.12
C SER A 36 -3.64 3.54 -10.61
N ILE A 37 -4.78 3.67 -9.92
CA ILE A 37 -4.84 3.77 -8.47
C ILE A 37 -5.72 2.67 -7.92
N LEU A 38 -5.19 1.92 -6.96
CA LEU A 38 -5.97 1.02 -6.13
C LEU A 38 -6.16 1.64 -4.75
N PRO A 39 -7.39 2.07 -4.38
CA PRO A 39 -7.65 2.56 -3.04
C PRO A 39 -7.56 1.41 -2.01
N SER A 40 -7.54 1.72 -0.71
CA SER A 40 -7.39 0.68 0.33
C SER A 40 -8.59 -0.27 0.37
N GLY A 41 -9.78 0.25 0.06
CA GLY A 41 -11.05 -0.38 0.41
C GLY A 41 -11.39 -0.18 1.90
N PRO A 42 -12.44 -0.87 2.38
CA PRO A 42 -12.88 -0.80 3.77
C PRO A 42 -11.78 -1.31 4.71
N VAL A 43 -11.62 -0.64 5.86
CA VAL A 43 -10.58 -1.01 6.83
C VAL A 43 -10.87 -2.40 7.40
N PRO A 44 -9.98 -3.39 7.22
CA PRO A 44 -10.19 -4.73 7.75
C PRO A 44 -9.91 -4.74 9.27
N PRO A 45 -10.48 -5.71 10.01
CA PRO A 45 -10.21 -5.84 11.45
C PRO A 45 -8.74 -6.16 11.76
N ASN A 46 -8.05 -6.91 10.87
CA ASN A 46 -6.66 -7.36 11.06
C ASN A 46 -5.78 -7.03 9.82
N PRO A 47 -5.35 -5.76 9.63
CA PRO A 47 -4.56 -5.36 8.45
C PRO A 47 -3.25 -6.14 8.28
N ALA A 48 -2.46 -6.28 9.36
CA ALA A 48 -1.16 -6.94 9.33
C ALA A 48 -1.22 -8.42 8.88
N GLU A 49 -2.24 -9.16 9.32
CA GLU A 49 -2.47 -10.55 8.90
C GLU A 49 -2.81 -10.63 7.41
N LEU A 50 -3.65 -9.70 6.93
CA LEU A 50 -4.06 -9.65 5.54
C LEU A 50 -2.88 -9.32 4.62
N LEU A 51 -2.02 -8.38 5.02
CA LEU A 51 -0.79 -8.02 4.30
C LEU A 51 0.24 -9.14 4.31
N SER A 52 0.28 -9.95 5.37
CA SER A 52 1.18 -11.12 5.47
C SER A 52 0.67 -12.36 4.74
N SER A 53 -0.57 -12.31 4.21
CA SER A 53 -1.25 -13.49 3.67
C SER A 53 -0.75 -13.91 2.29
N VAL A 54 -1.01 -15.18 1.94
CA VAL A 54 -0.83 -15.71 0.58
C VAL A 54 -1.66 -14.95 -0.46
N SER A 55 -2.78 -14.35 -0.04
CA SER A 55 -3.61 -13.51 -0.91
C SER A 55 -2.82 -12.28 -1.37
N MET A 56 -2.06 -11.65 -0.46
CA MET A 56 -1.18 -10.53 -0.78
C MET A 56 -0.06 -10.95 -1.74
N ASP A 57 0.54 -12.13 -1.53
CA ASP A 57 1.58 -12.64 -2.45
C ASP A 57 1.03 -12.89 -3.85
N THR A 58 -0.22 -13.36 -3.95
CA THR A 58 -0.90 -13.57 -5.23
C THR A 58 -1.21 -12.23 -5.90
N PHE A 59 -1.74 -11.28 -5.13
CA PHE A 59 -2.00 -9.92 -5.59
C PHE A 59 -0.74 -9.26 -6.17
N LEU A 60 0.40 -9.36 -5.47
CA LEU A 60 1.66 -8.76 -5.94
C LEU A 60 2.11 -9.34 -7.26
N LYS A 61 2.03 -10.67 -7.44
CA LYS A 61 2.39 -11.31 -8.71
C LYS A 61 1.53 -10.81 -9.87
N GLN A 62 0.22 -10.76 -9.66
CA GLN A 62 -0.70 -10.27 -10.69
C GLN A 62 -0.48 -8.78 -10.99
N ALA A 63 -0.25 -7.96 -9.96
CA ALA A 63 0.05 -6.54 -10.15
C ALA A 63 1.35 -6.33 -10.96
N MET A 64 2.39 -7.13 -10.71
CA MET A 64 3.65 -7.05 -11.47
C MET A 64 3.55 -7.59 -12.91
N GLU A 65 2.51 -8.38 -13.23
CA GLU A 65 2.22 -8.78 -14.62
C GLU A 65 1.50 -7.67 -15.40
N LEU A 66 0.80 -6.78 -14.70
CA LEU A 66 -0.01 -5.71 -15.30
C LEU A 66 0.72 -4.36 -15.35
N PHE A 67 1.66 -4.12 -14.44
CA PHE A 67 2.33 -2.83 -14.29
C PHE A 67 3.85 -2.99 -14.22
N ASP A 68 4.56 -2.07 -14.86
CA ASP A 68 6.03 -2.01 -14.78
C ASP A 68 6.51 -1.64 -13.36
N HIS A 69 5.74 -0.82 -12.66
CA HIS A 69 6.05 -0.31 -11.33
C HIS A 69 4.81 -0.28 -10.44
N VAL A 70 4.95 -0.79 -9.21
CA VAL A 70 3.92 -0.77 -8.18
C VAL A 70 4.45 -0.04 -6.95
N VAL A 71 3.72 1.00 -6.51
CA VAL A 71 4.08 1.80 -5.34
C VAL A 71 3.02 1.63 -4.26
N PHE A 72 3.45 1.28 -3.05
CA PHE A 72 2.60 1.19 -1.87
C PHE A 72 2.72 2.45 -1.03
N ASP A 73 1.58 3.07 -0.71
CA ASP A 73 1.47 4.06 0.36
C ASP A 73 1.21 3.32 1.67
N THR A 74 2.03 3.58 2.69
CA THR A 74 1.97 2.89 3.98
C THR A 74 1.84 3.89 5.11
N PRO A 75 1.17 3.52 6.23
CA PRO A 75 1.22 4.34 7.44
C PRO A 75 2.66 4.52 7.97
N PRO A 76 2.90 5.46 8.90
CA PRO A 76 4.23 5.66 9.49
C PRO A 76 4.79 4.38 10.11
N VAL A 77 6.03 4.01 9.75
CA VAL A 77 6.69 2.75 10.15
C VAL A 77 6.85 2.59 11.67
N LEU A 78 6.91 3.71 12.41
CA LEU A 78 7.00 3.70 13.87
C LEU A 78 5.65 3.45 14.57
N ALA A 79 4.52 3.62 13.87
CA ALA A 79 3.19 3.51 14.44
C ALA A 79 2.61 2.09 14.31
N VAL A 80 2.84 1.43 13.17
CA VAL A 80 2.26 0.11 12.85
C VAL A 80 3.22 -0.72 12.01
N ALA A 81 3.02 -2.05 12.03
CA ALA A 81 3.88 -3.02 11.36
C ALA A 81 3.66 -3.12 9.83
N ASP A 82 2.62 -2.48 9.28
CA ASP A 82 2.22 -2.61 7.87
C ASP A 82 3.38 -2.33 6.90
N ALA A 83 4.13 -1.25 7.13
CA ALA A 83 5.27 -0.87 6.32
C ALA A 83 6.40 -1.92 6.36
N GLN A 84 6.65 -2.53 7.53
CA GLN A 84 7.67 -3.58 7.68
C GLN A 84 7.26 -4.87 6.94
N ILE A 85 5.98 -5.24 7.03
CA ILE A 85 5.44 -6.43 6.37
C ILE A 85 5.54 -6.26 4.84
N LEU A 86 5.15 -5.09 4.34
CA LEU A 86 5.23 -4.77 2.91
C LEU A 86 6.67 -4.64 2.42
N ALA A 87 7.56 -4.04 3.21
CA ALA A 87 8.98 -3.90 2.87
C ALA A 87 9.63 -5.25 2.55
N ASN A 88 9.29 -6.30 3.30
CA ASN A 88 9.79 -7.67 3.05
C ASN A 88 9.26 -8.30 1.74
N LYS A 89 8.28 -7.68 1.10
CA LYS A 89 7.66 -8.14 -0.16
C LYS A 89 7.95 -7.20 -1.34
N CYS A 90 8.62 -6.08 -1.11
CA CYS A 90 8.96 -5.08 -2.13
C CYS A 90 10.45 -5.10 -2.45
N ASP A 91 10.81 -4.66 -3.66
CA ASP A 91 12.21 -4.56 -4.08
C ASP A 91 12.99 -3.45 -3.36
N GLY A 92 12.29 -2.47 -2.82
CA GLY A 92 12.89 -1.33 -2.12
C GLY A 92 11.88 -0.52 -1.32
N VAL A 93 12.41 0.36 -0.47
CA VAL A 93 11.63 1.22 0.43
C VAL A 93 12.14 2.66 0.30
N ILE A 94 11.20 3.61 0.29
CA ILE A 94 11.50 5.04 0.33
C ILE A 94 11.08 5.57 1.71
N LEU A 95 12.06 6.04 2.50
CA LEU A 95 11.79 6.68 3.78
C LEU A 95 11.57 8.18 3.60
N VAL A 96 10.39 8.67 3.97
CA VAL A 96 10.03 10.09 3.92
C VAL A 96 10.17 10.71 5.31
N VAL A 97 10.99 11.76 5.43
CA VAL A 97 11.25 12.47 6.69
C VAL A 97 10.81 13.93 6.56
N SER A 98 10.00 14.43 7.51
CA SER A 98 9.54 15.82 7.48
C SER A 98 10.56 16.74 8.12
N SER A 99 11.22 17.56 7.30
CA SER A 99 12.16 18.57 7.78
C SER A 99 11.51 19.54 8.77
N GLY A 100 12.22 19.85 9.86
CA GLY A 100 11.75 20.73 10.93
C GLY A 100 10.63 20.18 11.82
N LYS A 101 10.19 18.92 11.61
CA LYS A 101 9.15 18.26 12.43
C LYS A 101 9.60 16.93 13.00
N THR A 102 10.26 16.09 12.21
CA THR A 102 10.72 14.77 12.65
C THR A 102 12.02 14.92 13.43
N GLU A 103 12.09 14.35 14.62
CA GLU A 103 13.33 14.30 15.40
C GLU A 103 14.33 13.34 14.76
N ILE A 104 15.63 13.67 14.85
CA ILE A 104 16.70 12.86 14.24
C ILE A 104 16.70 11.42 14.80
N GLU A 105 16.41 11.27 16.09
CA GLU A 105 16.36 9.96 16.76
C GLU A 105 15.22 9.09 16.23
N GLU A 106 14.04 9.68 16.01
CA GLU A 106 12.90 8.97 15.40
C GLU A 106 13.20 8.57 13.96
N ALA A 107 13.82 9.45 13.17
CA ALA A 107 14.21 9.14 11.80
C ALA A 107 15.28 8.03 11.73
N ALA A 108 16.25 8.05 12.66
CA ALA A 108 17.26 6.99 12.76
C ALA A 108 16.62 5.65 13.13
N LYS A 109 15.73 5.64 14.13
CA LYS A 109 14.98 4.44 14.53
C LYS A 109 14.12 3.90 13.40
N ALA A 110 13.44 4.77 12.64
CA ALA A 110 12.62 4.36 11.50
C ALA A 110 13.43 3.67 10.39
N LYS A 111 14.72 4.01 10.24
CA LYS A 111 15.63 3.38 9.28
C LYS A 111 16.12 1.98 9.72
N GLU A 112 16.25 1.76 11.03
CA GLU A 112 16.78 0.51 11.60
C GLU A 112 15.76 -0.63 11.64
N ILE A 113 14.48 -0.29 11.44
CA ILE A 113 13.33 -1.17 11.46
C ILE A 113 13.05 -1.70 10.04
#